data_AF-A0A7X7PEZ7-F1
#
_entry.id   AF-A0A7X7PEZ7-F1
#
_cell.length_a   1.000
_cell.length_b   1.000
_cell.length_c   1.000
_cell.angle_alpha   90.00
_cell.angle_beta   90.00
_cell.angle_gamma   90.00
#
_symmetry.space_group_name_H-M   'P 1'
#
loop_
_entity.id
_entity.type
_entity.pdbx_description
1 polymer ?
#
loop_
_entity_poly.entity_id
_entity_poly.type
_entity_poly.pdbx_seq_one_letter_code
_entity_poly.pdbx_strand_id
1 'polypeptide(L)'
;MTAQRHLFRVLATLALLASQAVHAHAQRVSTAVVPQTITVGDVFHAAVRVELPAGAEAAFPDTLALPSDDIETTARVRVQVDTAATGRTVTALYALTAWRANEDIQLPDLVFTVRDASGGVSTVTASFPPFRLSSVLPADTAGIEPKPAKDVWGPSRLWWPILLAIAVLLVLALLAWYLWRRRRPREVVEAVPAGVPPRQHALELLAHARAAGYVERGELKRFYTEVTVALRGYLEAIEPPLGADLTTGELALHARLRGAPPVLLELIRILGRADLVKFARARTTPAEAYADLEAARRWVEQHDAVSPRTSGVEVAA
;
A
#
# COMPACT_ATOMS: atom_id res chain seq x y z
N MET A 1 -65.88 38.11 64.47
CA MET A 1 -64.65 38.92 64.61
C MET A 1 -63.41 38.16 64.13
N THR A 2 -63.41 37.60 62.92
CA THR A 2 -62.22 36.89 62.37
C THR A 2 -62.01 37.08 60.87
N ALA A 3 -63.01 37.48 60.08
CA ALA A 3 -62.85 37.62 58.63
C ALA A 3 -62.25 38.97 58.16
N GLN A 4 -62.39 40.05 58.93
CA GLN A 4 -62.04 41.41 58.47
C GLN A 4 -60.58 41.81 58.72
N ARG A 5 -59.82 41.03 59.50
CA ARG A 5 -58.40 41.29 59.80
C ARG A 5 -57.42 40.68 58.77
N HIS A 6 -57.90 39.77 57.92
CA HIS A 6 -57.06 39.15 56.88
C HIS A 6 -57.03 39.95 55.58
N LEU A 7 -58.10 40.70 55.25
CA LEU A 7 -58.16 41.47 54.00
C LEU A 7 -57.20 42.67 53.99
N PHE A 8 -57.02 43.35 55.14
CA PHE A 8 -56.09 44.47 55.27
C PHE A 8 -54.61 44.05 55.29
N ARG A 9 -54.31 42.81 55.72
CA ARG A 9 -52.93 42.28 55.71
C ARG A 9 -52.49 41.82 54.33
N VAL A 10 -53.41 41.36 53.48
CA VAL A 10 -53.11 40.98 52.09
C VAL A 10 -52.96 42.20 51.18
N LEU A 11 -53.72 43.27 51.41
CA LEU A 11 -53.57 44.54 50.67
C LEU A 11 -52.31 45.33 51.06
N ALA A 12 -51.90 45.27 52.33
CA ALA A 12 -50.65 45.91 52.78
C ALA A 12 -49.38 45.16 52.30
N THR A 13 -49.43 43.84 52.11
CA THR A 13 -48.32 43.09 51.51
C THR A 13 -48.27 43.21 49.99
N LEU A 14 -49.41 43.39 49.31
CA LEU A 14 -49.44 43.70 47.87
C LEU A 14 -48.97 45.13 47.55
N ALA A 15 -49.17 46.10 48.46
CA ALA A 15 -48.70 47.47 48.28
C ALA A 15 -47.21 47.67 48.65
N LEU A 16 -46.62 46.81 49.50
CA LEU A 16 -45.20 46.91 49.88
C LEU A 16 -44.26 46.12 48.95
N LEU A 17 -44.80 45.33 48.03
CA LEU A 17 -44.05 44.73 46.92
C LEU A 17 -43.99 45.64 45.67
N ALA A 18 -44.60 46.82 45.72
CA ALA A 18 -44.68 47.77 44.61
C ALA A 18 -43.68 48.94 44.66
N SER A 19 -42.71 48.95 45.58
CA SER A 19 -41.75 50.07 45.71
C SER A 19 -40.31 49.62 45.96
N GLN A 20 -39.78 48.79 45.08
CA GLN A 20 -38.35 48.77 44.73
C GLN A 20 -38.23 48.50 43.22
N ALA A 21 -38.81 49.38 42.40
CA ALA A 21 -38.45 49.47 41.00
C ALA A 21 -37.07 50.13 40.90
N VAL A 22 -36.03 49.38 41.28
CA VAL A 22 -34.68 49.65 40.80
C VAL A 22 -34.78 49.49 39.28
N HIS A 23 -34.80 50.61 38.56
CA HIS A 23 -34.64 50.64 37.11
C HIS A 23 -33.19 50.24 36.79
N ALA A 24 -32.89 48.95 36.95
CA ALA A 24 -31.86 48.29 36.19
C ALA A 24 -32.54 47.85 34.90
N HIS A 25 -32.20 48.45 33.76
CA HIS A 25 -32.51 47.85 32.46
C HIS A 25 -31.74 46.53 32.36
N ALA A 26 -32.28 45.49 33.00
CA ALA A 26 -31.73 44.14 32.96
C ALA A 26 -31.91 43.63 31.53
N GLN A 27 -30.79 43.46 30.83
CA GLN A 27 -30.75 42.85 29.52
C GLN A 27 -31.35 41.45 29.65
N ARG A 28 -32.41 41.16 28.89
CA ARG A 28 -33.07 39.86 28.96
C ARG A 28 -32.32 38.88 28.06
N VAL A 29 -31.68 37.90 28.69
CA VAL A 29 -31.01 36.80 28.00
C VAL A 29 -31.93 35.58 28.05
N SER A 30 -32.09 34.93 26.90
CA SER A 30 -32.84 33.70 26.76
C SER A 30 -32.03 32.69 25.97
N THR A 31 -32.07 31.44 26.39
CA THR A 31 -31.30 30.34 25.80
C THR A 31 -32.26 29.22 25.40
N ALA A 32 -31.94 28.53 24.32
CA ALA A 32 -32.70 27.37 23.87
C ALA A 32 -31.80 26.38 23.13
N VAL A 33 -32.21 25.12 23.13
CA VAL A 33 -31.66 24.08 22.26
C VAL A 33 -32.77 23.64 21.31
N VAL A 34 -32.49 23.69 20.00
CA VAL A 34 -33.50 23.46 18.96
C VAL A 34 -32.95 22.49 17.90
N PRO A 35 -33.67 21.40 17.56
CA PRO A 35 -34.95 20.95 18.14
C PRO A 35 -34.79 20.37 19.57
N GLN A 36 -35.90 20.20 20.30
CA GLN A 36 -35.88 19.60 21.64
C GLN A 36 -35.66 18.08 21.64
N THR A 37 -35.94 17.42 20.52
CA THR A 37 -35.70 16.00 20.30
C THR A 37 -34.64 15.87 19.20
N ILE A 38 -33.47 15.39 19.57
CA ILE A 38 -32.29 15.29 18.70
C ILE A 38 -31.88 13.83 18.67
N THR A 39 -31.50 13.30 17.50
CA THR A 39 -30.92 11.96 17.42
C THR A 39 -29.40 12.00 17.21
N VAL A 40 -28.71 10.91 17.54
CA VAL A 40 -27.25 10.82 17.35
C VAL A 40 -26.88 11.12 15.90
N GLY A 41 -26.00 12.11 15.69
CA GLY A 41 -25.55 12.59 14.38
C GLY A 41 -26.39 13.71 13.75
N ASP A 42 -27.53 14.10 14.35
CA ASP A 42 -28.30 15.25 13.90
C ASP A 42 -27.58 16.57 14.23
N VAL A 43 -27.78 17.57 13.36
CA VAL A 43 -27.35 18.94 13.63
C VAL A 43 -28.42 19.67 14.42
N PHE A 44 -28.06 20.17 15.60
CA PHE A 44 -28.92 20.99 16.45
C PHE A 44 -28.30 22.36 16.72
N HIS A 45 -29.11 23.30 17.20
CA HIS A 45 -28.68 24.68 17.47
C HIS A 45 -28.82 25.02 18.94
N ALA A 46 -27.71 25.43 19.55
CA ALA A 46 -27.73 26.17 20.80
C ALA A 46 -27.92 27.66 20.48
N ALA A 47 -29.10 28.17 20.81
CA ALA A 47 -29.53 29.53 20.52
C ALA A 47 -29.42 30.40 21.77
N VAL A 48 -28.80 31.57 21.63
CA VAL A 48 -28.75 32.61 22.66
C VAL A 48 -29.34 33.88 22.09
N ARG A 49 -30.43 34.35 22.69
CA ARG A 49 -31.13 35.57 22.29
C ARG A 49 -31.04 36.59 23.42
N VAL A 50 -30.54 37.78 23.09
CA VAL A 50 -30.31 38.88 24.01
C VAL A 50 -31.08 40.11 23.54
N GLU A 51 -31.90 40.67 24.43
CA GLU A 51 -32.58 41.94 24.20
C GLU A 51 -31.73 43.08 24.78
N LEU A 52 -31.30 43.97 23.90
CA LEU A 52 -30.39 45.08 24.20
C LEU A 52 -31.08 46.44 24.01
N PRO A 53 -30.76 47.45 24.83
CA PRO A 53 -31.22 48.82 24.61
C PRO A 53 -30.57 49.42 23.34
N ALA A 54 -31.15 50.52 22.83
CA ALA A 54 -30.62 51.21 21.66
C ALA A 54 -29.16 51.66 21.89
N GLY A 55 -28.29 51.39 20.91
CA GLY A 55 -26.86 51.73 20.98
C GLY A 55 -25.97 50.74 21.72
N ALA A 56 -26.52 49.70 22.37
CA ALA A 56 -25.73 48.63 22.95
C ALA A 56 -25.40 47.53 21.91
N GLU A 57 -24.27 46.83 22.12
CA GLU A 57 -23.76 45.79 21.24
C GLU A 57 -23.30 44.56 22.04
N ALA A 58 -23.56 43.36 21.51
CA ALA A 58 -23.09 42.10 22.08
C ALA A 58 -22.03 41.47 21.19
N ALA A 59 -20.93 41.01 21.81
CA ALA A 59 -19.87 40.27 21.16
C ALA A 59 -19.84 38.84 21.69
N PHE A 60 -20.18 37.89 20.81
CA PHE A 60 -20.22 36.46 21.10
C PHE A 60 -18.91 35.78 20.68
N PRO A 61 -18.48 34.72 21.38
CA PRO A 61 -17.35 33.92 20.93
C PRO A 61 -17.72 33.10 19.68
N ASP A 62 -16.72 32.83 18.83
CA ASP A 62 -16.90 32.11 17.56
C ASP A 62 -17.30 30.64 17.73
N THR A 63 -16.93 30.05 18.88
CA THR A 63 -17.14 28.64 19.21
C THR A 63 -17.53 28.49 20.68
N LEU A 64 -18.15 27.36 21.02
CA LEU A 64 -18.48 26.99 22.39
C LEU A 64 -17.39 26.07 22.94
N ALA A 65 -16.97 26.26 24.20
CA ALA A 65 -15.94 25.44 24.84
C ALA A 65 -16.54 24.11 25.33
N LEU A 66 -16.67 23.14 24.43
CA LEU A 66 -17.33 21.87 24.69
C LEU A 66 -16.50 20.97 25.64
N PRO A 67 -17.14 20.30 26.61
CA PRO A 67 -16.45 19.55 27.67
C PRO A 67 -15.92 18.17 27.23
N SER A 68 -16.40 17.62 26.12
CA SER A 68 -16.00 16.30 25.61
C SER A 68 -15.96 16.27 24.08
N ASP A 69 -15.21 15.32 23.54
CA ASP A 69 -15.14 15.00 22.10
C ASP A 69 -16.45 14.40 21.56
N ASP A 70 -17.46 14.20 22.42
CA ASP A 70 -18.75 13.64 22.02
C ASP A 70 -19.64 14.68 21.33
N ILE A 71 -19.35 15.97 21.47
CA ILE A 71 -20.08 17.08 20.85
C ILE A 71 -19.10 17.91 20.02
N GLU A 72 -19.49 18.24 18.80
CA GLU A 72 -18.65 19.00 17.87
C GLU A 72 -19.39 20.20 17.30
N THR A 73 -18.65 21.26 16.99
CA THR A 73 -19.17 22.42 16.27
C THR A 73 -19.14 22.15 14.77
N THR A 74 -20.30 22.20 14.11
CA THR A 74 -20.43 21.87 12.69
C THR A 74 -20.27 23.08 11.77
N ALA A 75 -20.45 24.29 12.30
CA ALA A 75 -20.32 25.54 11.55
C ALA A 75 -19.96 26.72 12.48
N ARG A 76 -19.44 27.80 11.89
CA ARG A 76 -19.23 29.07 12.60
C ARG A 76 -20.55 29.61 13.14
N VAL A 77 -20.47 30.29 14.29
CA VAL A 77 -21.63 30.98 14.89
C VAL A 77 -22.31 31.90 13.88
N ARG A 78 -23.64 31.83 13.81
CA ARG A 78 -24.45 32.75 13.03
C ARG A 78 -25.09 33.75 13.97
N VAL A 79 -24.83 35.04 13.76
CA VAL A 79 -25.42 36.12 14.55
C VAL A 79 -26.43 36.86 13.70
N GLN A 80 -27.67 36.92 14.18
CA GLN A 80 -28.77 37.68 13.59
C GLN A 80 -29.10 38.86 14.49
N VAL A 81 -29.32 40.03 13.88
CA VAL A 81 -29.62 41.26 14.61
C VAL A 81 -30.91 41.85 14.07
N ASP A 82 -31.93 41.89 14.91
CA ASP A 82 -33.21 42.55 14.63
C ASP A 82 -33.26 43.89 15.37
N THR A 83 -33.36 44.98 14.62
CA THR A 83 -33.38 46.33 15.19
C THR A 83 -34.81 46.86 15.22
N ALA A 84 -35.27 47.29 16.39
CA ALA A 84 -36.57 47.91 16.60
C ALA A 84 -36.41 49.32 17.20
N ALA A 85 -37.46 50.14 17.16
CA ALA A 85 -37.43 51.50 17.71
C ALA A 85 -37.12 51.54 19.22
N THR A 86 -37.41 50.46 19.95
CA THR A 86 -37.23 50.34 21.40
C THR A 86 -35.91 49.65 21.80
N GLY A 87 -35.12 49.15 20.86
CA GLY A 87 -33.88 48.40 21.15
C GLY A 87 -33.46 47.45 20.03
N ARG A 88 -32.47 46.60 20.30
CA ARG A 88 -31.95 45.58 19.38
C ARG A 88 -32.10 44.20 20.01
N THR A 89 -32.56 43.23 19.24
CA THR A 89 -32.49 41.81 19.62
C THR A 89 -31.34 41.17 18.86
N VAL A 90 -30.43 40.52 19.57
CA VAL A 90 -29.32 39.79 18.94
C VAL A 90 -29.48 38.31 19.26
N THR A 91 -29.48 37.48 18.21
CA THR A 91 -29.61 36.02 18.32
C THR A 91 -28.35 35.36 17.76
N ALA A 92 -27.60 34.67 18.61
CA ALA A 92 -26.47 33.84 18.23
C ALA A 92 -26.89 32.36 18.14
N LEU A 93 -26.54 31.70 17.04
CA LEU A 93 -26.85 30.30 16.78
C LEU A 93 -25.55 29.50 16.62
N TYR A 94 -25.33 28.56 17.53
CA TYR A 94 -24.21 27.63 17.48
C TYR A 94 -24.70 26.28 16.94
N ALA A 95 -24.21 25.89 15.76
CA ALA A 95 -24.56 24.61 15.15
C ALA A 95 -23.65 23.51 15.69
N LEU A 96 -24.26 22.49 16.29
CA LEU A 96 -23.59 21.42 17.01
C LEU A 96 -24.10 20.06 16.53
N THR A 97 -23.27 19.03 16.65
CA THR A 97 -23.66 17.62 16.51
C THR A 97 -23.15 16.81 17.68
N ALA A 98 -23.83 15.71 18.02
CA ALA A 98 -23.47 14.84 19.12
C ALA A 98 -23.41 13.37 18.69
N TRP A 99 -22.37 12.66 19.13
CA TRP A 99 -22.01 11.32 18.68
C TRP A 99 -22.33 10.21 19.69
N ARG A 100 -22.56 10.54 20.96
CA ARG A 100 -22.90 9.57 22.01
C ARG A 100 -24.25 9.90 22.64
N ALA A 101 -25.19 8.97 22.51
CA ALA A 101 -26.43 8.99 23.27
C ALA A 101 -26.10 8.80 24.75
N ASN A 102 -26.10 9.92 25.49
CA ASN A 102 -26.10 9.93 26.94
C ASN A 102 -27.48 10.45 27.39
N GLU A 103 -27.99 9.94 28.50
CA GLU A 103 -29.20 10.50 29.09
C GLU A 103 -28.88 11.89 29.66
N ASP A 104 -29.71 12.87 29.25
CA ASP A 104 -29.67 14.31 29.53
C ASP A 104 -28.29 14.99 29.43
N ILE A 105 -28.02 15.59 28.26
CA ILE A 105 -26.79 16.33 27.98
C ILE A 105 -26.94 17.78 28.44
N GLN A 106 -25.93 18.26 29.18
CA GLN A 106 -25.81 19.65 29.60
C GLN A 106 -24.71 20.36 28.80
N LEU A 107 -25.06 21.42 28.08
CA LEU A 107 -24.07 22.28 27.42
C LEU A 107 -23.37 23.19 28.44
N PRO A 108 -22.10 23.53 28.19
CA PRO A 108 -21.37 24.49 29.02
C PRO A 108 -22.00 25.88 28.92
N ASP A 109 -21.84 26.67 29.98
CA ASP A 109 -22.28 28.06 30.00
C ASP A 109 -21.54 28.89 28.92
N LEU A 110 -22.29 29.69 28.18
CA LEU A 110 -21.73 30.64 27.23
C LEU A 110 -21.42 31.96 27.93
N VAL A 111 -20.16 32.39 27.89
CA VAL A 111 -19.74 33.69 28.38
C VAL A 111 -19.51 34.63 27.19
N PHE A 112 -20.17 35.78 27.19
CA PHE A 112 -20.04 36.80 26.15
C PHE A 112 -20.05 38.20 26.77
N THR A 113 -19.74 39.22 25.97
CA THR A 113 -19.65 40.61 26.46
C THR A 113 -20.70 41.50 25.82
N VAL A 114 -21.22 42.44 26.61
CA VAL A 114 -22.14 43.47 26.14
C VAL A 114 -21.54 44.84 26.44
N ARG A 115 -21.41 45.66 25.41
CA ARG A 115 -20.99 47.05 25.48
C ARG A 115 -22.24 47.93 25.44
N ASP A 116 -22.40 48.79 26.44
CA ASP A 116 -23.47 49.77 26.48
C ASP A 116 -23.19 50.98 25.55
N ALA A 117 -24.19 51.85 25.38
CA ALA A 117 -24.06 53.04 24.54
C ALA A 117 -23.05 54.08 25.09
N SER A 118 -22.73 54.03 26.38
CA SER A 118 -21.70 54.86 27.04
C SER A 118 -20.29 54.26 26.97
N GLY A 119 -20.13 53.08 26.36
CA GLY A 119 -18.87 52.37 26.22
C GLY A 119 -18.49 51.46 27.39
N GLY A 120 -19.32 51.34 28.43
CA GLY A 120 -19.16 50.39 29.53
C GLY A 120 -19.31 48.95 29.04
N VAL A 121 -18.42 48.06 29.48
CA VAL A 121 -18.42 46.65 29.08
C VAL A 121 -18.82 45.79 30.28
N SER A 122 -19.81 44.93 30.06
CA SER A 122 -20.30 43.96 31.03
C SER A 122 -20.15 42.54 30.48
N THR A 123 -19.83 41.59 31.34
CA THR A 123 -19.75 40.17 30.99
C THR A 123 -21.07 39.51 31.38
N VAL A 124 -21.62 38.73 30.46
CA VAL A 124 -22.89 38.04 30.61
C VAL A 124 -22.67 36.55 30.42
N THR A 125 -23.25 35.76 31.33
CA THR A 125 -23.20 34.30 31.30
C THR A 125 -24.59 33.77 30.95
N ALA A 126 -24.66 32.89 29.97
CA ALA A 126 -25.88 32.26 29.48
C ALA A 126 -25.81 30.74 29.65
N SER A 127 -26.65 30.20 30.52
CA SER A 127 -26.77 28.75 30.74
C SER A 127 -27.83 28.16 29.82
N PHE A 128 -27.51 27.03 29.19
CA PHE A 128 -28.45 26.30 28.34
C PHE A 128 -29.28 25.31 29.17
N PRO A 129 -30.55 25.06 28.79
CA PRO A 129 -31.31 23.98 29.39
C PRO A 129 -30.72 22.61 29.00
N PRO A 130 -30.88 21.58 29.84
CA PRO A 130 -30.52 20.21 29.47
C PRO A 130 -31.42 19.74 28.31
N PHE A 131 -30.87 18.88 27.45
CA PHE A 131 -31.62 18.30 26.33
C PHE A 131 -31.35 16.80 26.21
N ARG A 132 -32.28 16.09 25.58
CA ARG A 132 -32.20 14.64 25.42
C ARG A 132 -31.77 14.24 24.02
N LEU A 133 -30.68 13.47 23.94
CA LEU A 133 -30.22 12.85 22.71
C LEU A 133 -30.76 11.43 22.61
N SER A 134 -31.54 11.14 21.58
CA SER A 134 -32.12 9.82 21.34
C SER A 134 -31.19 8.97 20.47
N SER A 135 -31.03 7.70 20.83
CA SER A 135 -30.33 6.74 19.97
C SER A 135 -31.19 6.41 18.75
N VAL A 136 -30.56 6.32 17.58
CA VAL A 136 -31.19 5.81 16.34
C VAL A 136 -31.22 4.28 16.33
N LEU A 137 -30.55 3.62 17.28
CA LEU A 137 -30.58 2.17 17.37
C LEU A 137 -32.01 1.68 17.68
N PRO A 138 -32.48 0.62 17.01
CA PRO A 138 -33.76 -0.01 17.34
C PRO A 138 -33.81 -0.36 18.83
N ALA A 139 -34.98 -0.20 19.46
CA ALA A 139 -35.18 -0.49 20.89
C ALA A 139 -34.74 -1.92 21.28
N ASP A 140 -34.82 -2.87 20.34
CA ASP A 140 -34.35 -4.26 20.47
C ASP A 140 -32.82 -4.43 20.53
N THR A 141 -32.05 -3.34 20.45
CA THR A 141 -30.58 -3.35 20.50
C THR A 141 -30.06 -3.09 21.92
N ALA A 142 -30.94 -2.78 22.89
CA ALA A 142 -30.55 -2.59 24.28
C ALA A 142 -29.95 -3.90 24.85
N GLY A 143 -28.62 -3.95 24.95
CA GLY A 143 -27.88 -5.13 25.42
C GLY A 143 -27.14 -5.92 24.33
N ILE A 144 -27.19 -5.50 23.06
CA ILE A 144 -26.32 -6.08 22.03
C ILE A 144 -24.94 -5.43 22.18
N GLU A 145 -24.03 -6.11 22.87
CA GLU A 145 -22.62 -5.75 22.86
C GLU A 145 -22.11 -5.68 21.41
N PRO A 146 -21.37 -4.62 21.03
CA PRO A 146 -20.73 -4.56 19.74
C PRO A 146 -19.91 -5.84 19.54
N LYS A 147 -20.23 -6.58 18.47
CA LYS A 147 -19.48 -7.81 18.16
C LYS A 147 -18.00 -7.44 18.11
N PRO A 148 -17.11 -8.21 18.75
CA PRO A 148 -15.68 -7.96 18.67
C PRO A 148 -15.29 -7.88 17.20
N ALA A 149 -14.32 -7.01 16.90
CA ALA A 149 -13.86 -6.77 15.54
C ALA A 149 -13.68 -8.11 14.82
N LYS A 150 -14.50 -8.33 13.80
CA LYS A 150 -14.46 -9.56 13.02
C LYS A 150 -13.08 -9.63 12.40
N ASP A 151 -12.38 -10.75 12.62
CA ASP A 151 -11.09 -10.99 11.98
C ASP A 151 -11.28 -10.94 10.46
N VAL A 152 -10.91 -9.80 9.87
CA VAL A 152 -11.01 -9.53 8.44
C VAL A 152 -10.09 -10.44 7.64
N TRP A 153 -9.12 -11.07 8.29
CA TRP A 153 -8.13 -11.90 7.64
C TRP A 153 -8.58 -13.38 7.62
N GLY A 154 -9.61 -13.78 8.38
CA GLY A 154 -10.15 -15.14 8.35
C GLY A 154 -9.13 -16.23 8.73
N PRO A 155 -9.38 -17.53 8.43
CA PRO A 155 -8.45 -18.64 8.72
C PRO A 155 -7.14 -18.61 7.92
N SER A 156 -6.76 -17.46 7.35
CA SER A 156 -5.55 -17.23 6.57
C SER A 156 -4.25 -17.23 7.39
N ARG A 157 -4.26 -17.60 8.68
CA ARG A 157 -3.03 -17.84 9.44
C ARG A 157 -2.46 -19.25 9.23
N LEU A 158 -3.13 -20.12 8.48
CA LEU A 158 -2.72 -21.51 8.23
C LEU A 158 -1.89 -21.70 6.94
N TRP A 159 -1.18 -20.68 6.43
CA TRP A 159 -0.19 -20.91 5.37
C TRP A 159 1.12 -21.46 5.91
N TRP A 160 1.47 -21.17 7.16
CA TRP A 160 2.74 -21.61 7.74
C TRP A 160 2.95 -23.14 7.75
N PRO A 161 1.92 -24.00 8.00
CA PRO A 161 2.08 -25.45 7.91
C PRO A 161 2.31 -25.91 6.47
N ILE A 162 1.67 -25.25 5.50
CA ILE A 162 1.84 -25.53 4.07
C ILE A 162 3.25 -25.11 3.63
N LEU A 163 3.71 -23.94 4.05
CA LEU A 163 5.07 -23.45 3.78
C LEU A 163 6.13 -24.35 4.45
N LEU A 164 5.88 -24.81 5.67
CA LEU A 164 6.75 -25.78 6.35
C LEU A 164 6.79 -27.12 5.60
N ALA A 165 5.63 -27.63 5.17
CA ALA A 165 5.56 -28.86 4.39
C ALA A 165 6.33 -28.75 3.06
N ILE A 166 6.18 -27.62 2.36
CA ILE A 166 6.94 -27.32 1.13
C ILE A 166 8.44 -27.25 1.44
N ALA A 167 8.85 -26.57 2.51
CA ALA A 167 10.26 -26.46 2.88
C ALA A 167 10.88 -27.82 3.20
N VAL A 168 10.17 -28.66 3.97
CA VAL A 168 10.60 -30.04 4.27
C VAL A 168 10.71 -30.86 2.99
N LEU A 169 9.72 -30.77 2.10
CA LEU A 169 9.76 -31.48 0.81
C LEU A 169 10.95 -31.04 -0.04
N LEU A 170 11.26 -29.74 -0.06
CA LEU A 170 12.39 -29.17 -0.79
C LEU A 170 13.72 -29.73 -0.25
N VAL A 171 13.89 -29.75 1.08
CA VAL A 171 15.08 -30.31 1.74
C VAL A 171 15.23 -31.79 1.42
N LEU A 172 14.15 -32.57 1.48
CA LEU A 172 14.17 -33.98 1.11
C LEU A 172 14.52 -34.19 -0.36
N ALA A 173 13.99 -33.36 -1.27
CA ALA A 173 14.33 -33.41 -2.69
C ALA A 173 15.81 -33.06 -2.95
N LEU A 174 16.34 -32.04 -2.27
CA LEU A 174 17.75 -31.66 -2.31
C LEU A 174 18.65 -32.78 -1.77
N LEU A 175 18.27 -33.42 -0.66
CA LEU A 175 19.01 -34.52 -0.09
C LEU A 175 18.97 -35.76 -1.00
N ALA A 176 17.80 -36.09 -1.55
CA ALA A 176 17.65 -37.17 -2.51
C ALA A 176 18.47 -36.90 -3.79
N TRP A 177 18.44 -35.68 -4.31
CA TRP A 177 19.27 -35.26 -5.44
C TRP A 177 20.77 -35.36 -5.13
N TYR A 178 21.20 -34.89 -3.95
CA TYR A 178 22.59 -34.96 -3.52
C TYR A 178 23.07 -36.42 -3.40
N LEU A 179 22.28 -37.28 -2.76
CA LEU A 179 22.59 -38.71 -2.64
C LEU A 179 22.56 -39.42 -3.99
N TRP A 180 21.62 -39.08 -4.86
CA TRP A 180 21.56 -39.60 -6.23
C TRP A 180 22.76 -39.15 -7.07
N ARG A 181 23.19 -37.89 -6.94
CA ARG A 181 24.40 -37.38 -7.60
C ARG A 181 25.67 -38.04 -7.05
N ARG A 182 25.68 -38.43 -5.77
CA ARG A 182 26.81 -39.15 -5.15
C ARG A 182 26.83 -40.64 -5.50
N ARG A 183 25.67 -41.25 -5.73
CA ARG A 183 25.51 -42.67 -6.11
C ARG A 183 25.57 -42.91 -7.61
N ARG A 184 25.29 -41.91 -8.43
CA ARG A 184 25.72 -41.95 -9.82
C ARG A 184 27.24 -42.00 -9.79
N PRO A 185 27.91 -42.91 -10.53
CA PRO A 185 29.31 -42.67 -10.85
C PRO A 185 29.35 -41.24 -11.35
N ARG A 186 30.27 -40.42 -10.83
CA ARG A 186 30.62 -39.20 -11.52
C ARG A 186 30.81 -39.67 -12.96
N GLU A 187 29.91 -39.27 -13.87
CA GLU A 187 30.33 -39.00 -15.22
C GLU A 187 31.35 -37.91 -14.97
N VAL A 188 32.58 -38.40 -14.77
CA VAL A 188 33.77 -37.64 -14.92
C VAL A 188 33.54 -37.09 -16.32
N VAL A 189 33.10 -35.84 -16.41
CA VAL A 189 33.61 -34.99 -17.47
C VAL A 189 35.09 -35.23 -17.31
N GLU A 190 35.65 -36.09 -18.16
CA GLU A 190 37.08 -36.27 -18.25
C GLU A 190 37.59 -34.85 -18.35
N ALA A 191 38.16 -34.38 -17.23
CA ALA A 191 39.17 -33.37 -17.31
C ALA A 191 40.09 -33.92 -18.38
N VAL A 192 40.12 -33.22 -19.52
CA VAL A 192 40.84 -33.59 -20.73
C VAL A 192 42.07 -34.40 -20.31
N PRO A 193 42.20 -35.67 -20.72
CA PRO A 193 43.37 -36.45 -20.34
C PRO A 193 44.59 -35.60 -20.65
N ALA A 194 45.37 -35.26 -19.62
CA ALA A 194 46.48 -34.34 -19.76
C ALA A 194 47.41 -34.88 -20.85
N GLY A 195 47.35 -34.28 -22.04
CA GLY A 195 48.12 -34.71 -23.22
C GLY A 195 47.36 -34.89 -24.53
N VAL A 196 46.02 -34.98 -24.56
CA VAL A 196 45.29 -35.07 -25.85
C VAL A 196 45.13 -33.68 -26.48
N PRO A 197 45.55 -33.48 -27.74
CA PRO A 197 45.33 -32.22 -28.44
C PRO A 197 43.84 -31.84 -28.48
N PRO A 198 43.45 -30.58 -28.20
CA PRO A 198 42.05 -30.17 -28.13
C PRO A 198 41.22 -30.52 -29.37
N ARG A 199 41.84 -30.42 -30.56
CA ARG A 199 41.22 -30.81 -31.83
C ARG A 199 40.88 -32.29 -31.85
N GLN A 200 41.84 -33.13 -31.49
CA GLN A 200 41.66 -34.58 -31.48
C GLN A 200 40.53 -34.97 -30.52
N HIS A 201 40.53 -34.39 -29.32
CA HIS A 201 39.48 -34.63 -28.34
C HIS A 201 38.09 -34.23 -28.85
N ALA A 202 37.96 -33.05 -29.48
CA ALA A 202 36.69 -32.60 -30.05
C ALA A 202 36.21 -33.50 -31.19
N LEU A 203 37.12 -33.95 -32.07
CA LEU A 203 36.78 -34.88 -33.15
C LEU A 203 36.37 -36.26 -32.63
N GLU A 204 37.02 -36.77 -31.58
CA GLU A 204 36.65 -38.01 -30.91
C GLU A 204 35.25 -37.92 -30.29
N LEU A 205 34.91 -36.82 -29.63
CA LEU A 205 33.58 -36.58 -29.09
C LEU A 205 32.51 -36.50 -30.18
N LEU A 206 32.79 -35.83 -31.30
CA LEU A 206 31.87 -35.77 -32.44
C LEU A 206 31.68 -37.17 -33.09
N ALA A 207 32.75 -37.95 -33.20
CA ALA A 207 32.69 -39.32 -33.69
C ALA A 207 31.87 -40.23 -32.75
N HIS A 208 32.04 -40.06 -31.44
CA HIS A 208 31.24 -40.76 -30.43
C HIS A 208 29.76 -40.41 -30.56
N ALA A 209 29.41 -39.12 -30.65
CA ALA A 209 28.03 -38.66 -30.83
C ALA A 209 27.37 -39.28 -32.09
N ARG A 210 28.16 -39.51 -33.15
CA ARG A 210 27.71 -40.21 -34.36
C ARG A 210 27.47 -41.69 -34.15
N ALA A 211 28.38 -42.37 -33.46
CA ALA A 211 28.39 -43.82 -33.28
C ALA A 211 27.41 -44.30 -32.20
N ALA A 212 27.09 -43.45 -31.23
CA ALA A 212 26.22 -43.78 -30.11
C ALA A 212 24.75 -44.03 -30.49
N GLY A 213 24.34 -43.76 -31.73
CA GLY A 213 23.01 -44.08 -32.26
C GLY A 213 21.86 -43.23 -31.69
N TYR A 214 22.16 -42.04 -31.16
CA TYR A 214 21.15 -41.18 -30.52
C TYR A 214 20.08 -40.69 -31.50
N VAL A 215 20.45 -40.39 -32.74
CA VAL A 215 19.54 -39.85 -33.76
C VAL A 215 18.52 -40.91 -34.17
N GLU A 216 18.97 -42.15 -34.34
CA GLU A 216 18.17 -43.33 -34.69
C GLU A 216 17.18 -43.68 -33.57
N ARG A 217 17.57 -43.47 -32.30
CA ARG A 217 16.70 -43.64 -31.13
C ARG A 217 15.78 -42.44 -30.84
N GLY A 218 15.84 -41.37 -31.64
CA GLY A 218 15.08 -40.14 -31.41
C GLY A 218 15.58 -39.29 -30.23
N GLU A 219 16.74 -39.62 -29.66
CA GLU A 219 17.39 -38.92 -28.55
C GLU A 219 18.15 -37.67 -29.03
N LEU A 220 17.52 -36.84 -29.88
CA LEU A 220 18.14 -35.67 -30.51
C LEU A 220 18.71 -34.68 -29.49
N LYS A 221 18.07 -34.53 -28.33
CA LYS A 221 18.57 -33.67 -27.25
C LYS A 221 19.94 -34.13 -26.74
N ARG A 222 20.16 -35.44 -26.60
CA ARG A 222 21.46 -35.99 -26.16
C ARG A 222 22.51 -35.81 -27.25
N PHE A 223 22.17 -36.14 -28.49
CA PHE A 223 23.01 -35.90 -29.65
C PHE A 223 23.53 -34.46 -29.71
N TYR A 224 22.64 -33.46 -29.70
CA TYR A 224 23.04 -32.05 -29.75
C TYR A 224 23.73 -31.56 -28.48
N THR A 225 23.54 -32.22 -27.33
CA THR A 225 24.29 -31.92 -26.11
C THR A 225 25.75 -32.33 -26.29
N GLU A 226 26.03 -33.54 -26.77
CA GLU A 226 27.42 -33.99 -27.04
C GLU A 226 28.10 -33.13 -28.11
N VAL A 227 27.39 -32.80 -29.20
CA VAL A 227 27.92 -31.89 -30.24
C VAL A 227 28.25 -30.51 -29.68
N THR A 228 27.38 -29.96 -28.82
CA THR A 228 27.63 -28.66 -28.17
C THR A 228 28.85 -28.73 -27.26
N VAL A 229 28.98 -29.79 -26.47
CA VAL A 229 30.11 -29.98 -25.55
C VAL A 229 31.43 -30.06 -26.32
N ALA A 230 31.48 -30.83 -27.40
CA ALA A 230 32.67 -30.95 -28.25
C ALA A 230 33.09 -29.58 -28.82
N LEU A 231 32.13 -28.83 -29.39
CA LEU A 231 32.40 -27.53 -29.99
C LEU A 231 32.80 -26.46 -28.97
N ARG A 232 32.11 -26.40 -27.83
CA ARG A 232 32.41 -25.43 -26.77
C ARG A 232 33.74 -25.72 -26.10
N GLY A 233 34.03 -26.99 -25.82
CA GLY A 233 35.32 -27.41 -25.30
C GLY A 233 36.48 -27.11 -26.26
N TYR A 234 36.26 -27.29 -27.56
CA TYR A 234 37.27 -26.91 -28.55
C TYR A 234 37.48 -25.40 -28.61
N LEU A 235 36.40 -24.61 -28.67
CA LEU A 235 36.48 -23.15 -28.69
C LEU A 235 37.20 -22.60 -27.47
N GLU A 236 36.90 -23.11 -26.27
CA GLU A 236 37.56 -22.70 -25.03
C GLU A 236 39.06 -23.01 -25.03
N ALA A 237 39.45 -24.13 -25.63
CA ALA A 237 40.85 -24.51 -25.71
C ALA A 237 41.67 -23.65 -26.69
N ILE A 238 41.05 -23.16 -27.78
CA ILE A 238 41.74 -22.33 -28.79
C ILE A 238 41.60 -20.83 -28.53
N GLU A 239 40.49 -20.40 -27.92
CA GLU A 239 40.16 -19.01 -27.59
C GLU A 239 39.47 -18.95 -26.21
N PRO A 240 40.25 -19.05 -25.10
CA PRO A 240 39.70 -19.07 -23.74
C PRO A 240 38.72 -17.92 -23.41
N PRO A 241 38.93 -16.67 -23.86
CA PRO A 241 37.97 -15.58 -23.61
C PRO A 241 36.58 -15.78 -24.25
N LEU A 242 36.46 -16.69 -25.22
CA LEU A 242 35.21 -17.03 -25.89
C LEU A 242 34.65 -18.39 -25.45
N GLY A 243 35.20 -18.98 -24.39
CA GLY A 243 34.94 -20.36 -23.94
C GLY A 243 33.53 -20.66 -23.41
N ALA A 244 33.42 -21.70 -22.57
CA ALA A 244 32.15 -22.22 -22.08
C ALA A 244 31.33 -21.24 -21.21
N ASP A 245 31.97 -20.20 -20.67
CA ASP A 245 31.30 -19.21 -19.80
C ASP A 245 30.35 -18.28 -20.55
N LEU A 246 30.51 -18.12 -21.87
CA LEU A 246 29.60 -17.31 -22.69
C LEU A 246 28.44 -18.15 -23.22
N THR A 247 27.21 -17.70 -22.94
CA THR A 247 26.01 -18.27 -23.58
C THR A 247 26.07 -18.07 -25.11
N THR A 248 25.31 -18.84 -25.89
CA THR A 248 25.29 -18.71 -27.35
C THR A 248 24.85 -17.30 -27.80
N GLY A 249 23.96 -16.66 -27.04
CA GLY A 249 23.54 -15.28 -27.28
C GLY A 249 24.64 -14.26 -26.98
N GLU A 250 25.38 -14.43 -25.90
CA GLU A 250 26.52 -13.55 -25.57
C GLU A 250 27.68 -13.73 -26.56
N LEU A 251 27.95 -14.95 -27.00
CA LEU A 251 28.94 -15.23 -28.04
C LEU A 251 28.55 -14.54 -29.36
N ALA A 252 27.27 -14.59 -29.74
CA ALA A 252 26.75 -13.89 -30.92
C ALA A 252 26.87 -12.36 -30.80
N LEU A 253 26.57 -11.81 -29.63
CA LEU A 253 26.72 -10.38 -29.36
C LEU A 253 28.20 -9.96 -29.43
N HIS A 254 29.09 -10.74 -28.82
CA HIS A 254 30.53 -10.53 -28.86
C HIS A 254 31.05 -10.52 -30.30
N ALA A 255 30.61 -11.49 -31.11
CA ALA A 255 30.97 -11.60 -32.51
C ALA A 255 30.54 -10.37 -33.33
N ARG A 256 29.32 -9.87 -33.10
CA ARG A 256 28.79 -8.68 -33.77
C ARG A 256 29.54 -7.41 -33.40
N LEU A 257 29.81 -7.19 -32.11
CA LEU A 257 30.43 -5.97 -31.61
C LEU A 257 31.90 -5.83 -32.02
N ARG A 258 32.62 -6.96 -32.17
CA ARG A 258 34.05 -6.97 -32.51
C ARG A 258 34.35 -7.23 -33.99
N GLY A 259 33.32 -7.36 -34.84
CA GLY A 259 33.50 -7.72 -36.25
C GLY A 259 34.23 -9.05 -36.40
N ALA A 260 33.72 -10.09 -35.73
CA ALA A 260 34.36 -11.39 -35.69
C ALA A 260 34.47 -12.05 -37.08
N PRO A 261 35.45 -12.95 -37.26
CA PRO A 261 35.64 -13.64 -38.52
C PRO A 261 34.42 -14.51 -38.88
N PRO A 262 34.18 -14.77 -40.19
CA PRO A 262 33.11 -15.66 -40.67
C PRO A 262 33.07 -17.02 -39.97
N VAL A 263 34.25 -17.49 -39.56
CA VAL A 263 34.49 -18.70 -38.77
C VAL A 263 33.66 -18.75 -37.49
N LEU A 264 33.63 -17.67 -36.71
CA LEU A 264 32.90 -17.63 -35.45
C LEU A 264 31.39 -17.58 -35.70
N LEU A 265 30.96 -16.93 -36.78
CA LEU A 265 29.55 -16.86 -37.17
C LEU A 265 29.01 -18.23 -37.59
N GLU A 266 29.81 -19.06 -38.25
CA GLU A 266 29.44 -20.43 -38.57
C GLU A 266 29.23 -21.28 -37.31
N LEU A 267 30.14 -21.18 -36.34
CA LEU A 267 30.00 -21.85 -35.05
C LEU A 267 28.71 -21.42 -34.32
N ILE A 268 28.47 -20.11 -34.22
CA ILE A 268 27.27 -19.55 -33.58
C ILE A 268 26.00 -20.10 -34.24
N ARG A 269 25.99 -20.24 -35.57
CA ARG A 269 24.85 -20.82 -36.30
C ARG A 269 24.59 -22.28 -35.91
N ILE A 270 25.65 -23.09 -35.81
CA ILE A 270 25.55 -24.51 -35.41
C ILE A 270 25.05 -24.61 -33.96
N LEU A 271 25.63 -23.83 -33.05
CA LEU A 271 25.22 -23.78 -31.63
C LEU A 271 23.77 -23.30 -31.47
N GLY A 272 23.34 -22.30 -32.23
CA GLY A 272 21.97 -21.80 -32.21
C GLY A 272 20.96 -22.87 -32.65
N ARG A 273 21.28 -23.66 -33.68
CA ARG A 273 20.45 -24.80 -34.10
C ARG A 273 20.38 -25.87 -33.02
N ALA A 274 21.51 -26.19 -32.38
CA ALA A 274 21.56 -27.13 -31.27
C ALA A 274 20.68 -26.68 -30.09
N ASP A 275 20.72 -25.39 -29.75
CA ASP A 275 19.93 -24.81 -28.65
C ASP A 275 18.43 -24.83 -28.93
N LEU A 276 17.99 -24.62 -30.18
CA LEU A 276 16.59 -24.80 -30.57
C LEU A 276 16.08 -26.23 -30.35
N VAL A 277 16.91 -27.25 -30.61
CA VAL A 277 16.53 -28.65 -30.36
C VAL A 277 16.53 -28.96 -28.87
N LYS A 278 17.56 -28.50 -28.14
CA LYS A 278 17.75 -28.78 -26.70
C LYS A 278 16.68 -28.15 -25.81
N PHE A 279 16.27 -26.92 -26.15
CA PHE A 279 15.41 -26.09 -25.29
C PHE A 279 14.03 -25.82 -25.90
N ALA A 280 13.94 -25.62 -27.22
CA ALA A 280 12.68 -25.30 -27.90
C ALA A 280 11.98 -26.52 -28.53
N ARG A 281 12.53 -27.74 -28.35
CA ARG A 281 12.00 -29.00 -28.92
C ARG A 281 11.76 -28.90 -30.43
N ALA A 282 12.61 -28.16 -31.14
CA ALA A 282 12.53 -28.07 -32.59
C ALA A 282 12.61 -29.46 -33.23
N ARG A 283 11.77 -29.71 -34.24
CA ARG A 283 11.83 -30.95 -35.01
C ARG A 283 12.99 -30.87 -36.00
N THR A 284 13.86 -31.86 -35.96
CA THR A 284 14.99 -32.00 -36.88
C THR A 284 14.98 -33.40 -37.45
N THR A 285 15.18 -33.52 -38.76
CA THR A 285 15.29 -34.82 -39.42
C THR A 285 16.67 -35.45 -39.17
N PRO A 286 16.82 -36.79 -39.24
CA PRO A 286 18.13 -37.42 -39.12
C PRO A 286 19.17 -36.89 -40.11
N ALA A 287 18.76 -36.60 -41.35
CA ALA A 287 19.64 -36.03 -42.37
C ALA A 287 20.18 -34.64 -41.95
N GLU A 288 19.32 -33.78 -41.41
CA GLU A 288 19.73 -32.46 -40.91
C GLU A 288 20.64 -32.58 -39.68
N ALA A 289 20.36 -33.52 -38.77
CA ALA A 289 21.19 -33.74 -37.59
C ALA A 289 22.61 -34.19 -37.95
N TYR A 290 22.77 -35.08 -38.93
CA TYR A 290 24.08 -35.47 -39.42
C TYR A 290 24.76 -34.38 -40.27
N ALA A 291 23.99 -33.57 -41.00
CA ALA A 291 24.55 -32.42 -41.69
C ALA A 291 25.13 -31.38 -40.72
N ASP A 292 24.44 -31.14 -39.59
CA ASP A 292 24.92 -30.26 -38.52
C ASP A 292 26.18 -30.82 -37.85
N LEU A 293 26.23 -32.13 -37.60
CA LEU A 293 27.43 -32.81 -37.09
C LEU A 293 28.61 -32.69 -38.05
N GLU A 294 28.37 -32.86 -39.34
CA GLU A 294 29.41 -32.76 -40.36
C GLU A 294 29.90 -31.31 -40.53
N ALA A 295 29.01 -30.33 -40.36
CA ALA A 295 29.40 -28.92 -40.26
C ALA A 295 30.26 -28.67 -39.01
N ALA A 296 29.89 -29.25 -37.86
CA ALA A 296 30.67 -29.16 -36.63
C ALA A 296 32.07 -29.78 -36.78
N ARG A 297 32.17 -30.96 -37.41
CA ARG A 297 33.43 -31.64 -37.70
C ARG A 297 34.34 -30.80 -38.60
N ARG A 298 33.80 -30.30 -39.72
CA ARG A 298 34.54 -29.42 -40.63
C ARG A 298 35.02 -28.15 -39.94
N TRP A 299 34.19 -27.57 -39.06
CA TRP A 299 34.58 -26.38 -38.30
C TRP A 299 35.79 -26.66 -37.40
N VAL A 300 35.81 -27.79 -36.68
CA VAL A 300 36.95 -28.20 -35.83
C VAL A 300 38.22 -28.49 -36.64
N GLU A 301 38.08 -29.05 -37.85
CA GLU A 301 39.21 -29.39 -38.72
C GLU A 301 39.87 -28.17 -39.38
N GLN A 302 39.07 -27.17 -39.74
CA GLN A 302 39.53 -26.02 -40.53
C GLN A 302 40.12 -24.89 -39.69
N HIS A 303 39.89 -24.89 -38.37
CA HIS A 303 40.22 -23.74 -37.52
C HIS A 303 41.16 -24.15 -36.40
N ASP A 304 42.44 -23.79 -36.52
CA ASP A 304 43.37 -23.71 -35.38
C ASP A 304 43.38 -22.28 -34.81
N ALA A 305 43.86 -22.12 -33.58
CA ALA A 305 43.87 -20.87 -32.82
C ALA A 305 44.13 -19.62 -33.69
N VAL A 306 43.19 -18.66 -33.64
CA VAL A 306 43.37 -17.35 -34.28
C VAL A 306 44.62 -16.73 -33.68
N SER A 307 45.68 -16.58 -34.47
CA SER A 307 46.87 -15.84 -34.04
C SER A 307 46.44 -14.46 -33.56
N PRO A 308 46.94 -13.99 -32.39
CA PRO A 308 46.62 -12.67 -31.92
C PRO A 308 47.06 -11.68 -33.00
N ARG A 309 46.11 -10.89 -33.52
CA ARG A 309 46.44 -9.69 -34.29
C ARG A 309 47.36 -8.87 -33.40
N THR A 310 48.62 -8.74 -33.78
CA THR A 310 49.57 -7.81 -33.17
C THR A 310 49.00 -6.40 -33.32
N SER A 311 48.26 -5.95 -32.32
CA SER A 311 48.02 -4.52 -32.15
C SER A 311 49.35 -3.92 -31.72
N GLY A 312 50.13 -3.47 -32.71
CA GLY A 312 51.29 -2.63 -32.47
C GLY A 312 50.83 -1.37 -31.74
N VAL A 313 51.06 -1.34 -30.44
CA VAL A 313 51.11 -0.07 -29.69
C VAL A 313 52.53 0.44 -29.91
N GLU A 314 52.68 1.30 -30.91
CA GLU A 314 53.85 2.14 -31.09
C GLU A 314 53.87 3.14 -29.93
N VAL A 315 54.67 2.82 -28.90
CA VAL A 315 54.99 3.76 -27.84
C VAL A 315 56.06 4.70 -28.40
N ALA A 316 55.62 5.89 -28.82
CA ALA A 316 56.52 6.99 -29.14
C ALA A 316 57.30 7.39 -27.87
N ALA A 317 58.63 7.40 -28.00
CA ALA A 317 59.56 8.09 -27.13
C ALA A 317 60.07 9.34 -27.85
#